data_AF-A0A836FW59-F1
#
_entry.id   AF-A0A836FW59-F1
#
_cell.length_a   1.000
_cell.length_b   1.000
_cell.length_c   1.000
_cell.angle_alpha   90.00
_cell.angle_beta   90.00
_cell.angle_gamma   90.00
#
_symmetry.space_group_name_H-M   'P 1'
#
loop_
_entity.id
_entity.type
_entity.pdbx_description
1 polymer ?
#
loop_
_entity_poly.entity_id
_entity_poly.type
_entity_poly.pdbx_seq_one_letter_code
_entity_poly.pdbx_strand_id
1 'polypeptide(L)'
;MATKHNYNYEEILKWHPEMILISESPVIWQGFLLVSELYPAGNIRCPRVKVKLVMPNYPSFDKARISFGKHIAFLRNIGFSREVKESMKSQKKTVSSFLSQLQLLIGKYIHNTSSKVCIPFDFESTRDFLHDIKAALQNQSDVQLSCDRNLSTIKLSLREIFLTLQRCKDIDILWKVVSSNMPENFEKIVLSKNLNVVTTKFKWQVEILEKAWEQLKEIDENCWVIDPPKPNKSHMHRRIHLSQSISVTITIDPVAPTAAPTIQFSGSDNEVKRQMEDVSNNIHNWNPDCNILDNLRMLLNMYTFPEQQDSLNDSQGVISNRECGICFSETSETDELPNKICNNHKCMKHFHSVCLSKWLQTNAANQVVFSHIYGNCPHCKEDIACPIEC
;
A
#
# COMPACT_ATOMS: atom_id res chain seq x y z
N MET A 1 31.21 -13.60 -63.47
CA MET A 1 31.58 -12.19 -63.22
C MET A 1 30.73 -11.69 -62.07
N ALA A 2 31.27 -11.61 -60.85
CA ALA A 2 30.57 -10.99 -59.73
C ALA A 2 30.54 -9.48 -59.99
N THR A 3 29.36 -8.94 -60.32
CA THR A 3 29.12 -7.50 -60.37
C THR A 3 29.43 -6.94 -58.99
N LYS A 4 30.53 -6.20 -58.87
CA LYS A 4 30.90 -5.50 -57.63
C LYS A 4 29.88 -4.39 -57.41
N HIS A 5 28.82 -4.68 -56.66
CA HIS A 5 27.77 -3.72 -56.39
C HIS A 5 28.32 -2.65 -55.43
N ASN A 6 28.17 -1.37 -55.77
CA ASN A 6 28.48 -0.28 -54.85
C ASN A 6 27.35 -0.19 -53.82
N TYR A 7 27.60 -0.68 -52.60
CA TYR A 7 26.61 -0.71 -51.51
C TYR A 7 26.47 0.63 -50.77
N ASN A 8 27.19 1.68 -51.21
CA ASN A 8 27.25 3.01 -50.59
C ASN A 8 27.51 2.95 -49.07
N TYR A 9 28.44 2.08 -48.67
CA TYR A 9 28.75 1.76 -47.28
C TYR A 9 29.17 3.01 -46.47
N GLU A 10 29.92 3.92 -47.09
CA GLU A 10 30.34 5.19 -46.48
C GLU A 10 29.15 6.09 -46.13
N GLU A 11 28.12 6.16 -46.99
CA GLU A 11 26.92 6.95 -46.73
C GLU A 11 26.11 6.34 -45.57
N ILE A 12 25.99 5.00 -45.53
CA ILE A 12 25.26 4.32 -44.45
C ILE A 12 26.02 4.43 -43.12
N LEU A 13 27.34 4.26 -43.09
CA LEU A 13 28.13 4.45 -41.87
C LEU A 13 28.04 5.89 -41.35
N LYS A 14 28.02 6.89 -42.25
CA LYS A 14 27.93 8.30 -41.88
C LYS A 14 26.58 8.66 -41.26
N TRP A 15 25.48 8.18 -41.83
CA TRP A 15 24.13 8.58 -41.42
C TRP A 15 23.44 7.58 -40.47
N HIS A 16 23.86 6.32 -40.50
CA HIS A 16 23.28 5.18 -39.77
C HIS A 16 24.40 4.28 -39.21
N PRO A 17 25.24 4.77 -38.30
CA PRO A 17 26.48 4.09 -37.87
C PRO A 17 26.24 2.72 -37.21
N GLU A 18 25.04 2.47 -36.70
CA GLU A 18 24.65 1.19 -36.09
C GLU A 18 23.99 0.22 -37.07
N MET A 19 23.94 0.53 -38.36
CA MET A 19 23.44 -0.35 -39.42
C MET A 19 24.60 -1.05 -40.13
N ILE A 20 24.56 -2.39 -40.14
CA ILE A 20 25.59 -3.21 -40.78
C ILE A 20 25.01 -4.08 -41.88
N LEU A 21 25.84 -4.38 -42.89
CA LEU A 21 25.53 -5.34 -43.93
C LEU A 21 25.88 -6.75 -43.43
N ILE A 22 24.88 -7.62 -43.27
CA ILE A 22 25.05 -8.99 -42.75
C ILE A 22 25.22 -10.02 -43.86
N SER A 23 24.68 -9.75 -45.05
CA SER A 23 24.72 -10.66 -46.20
C SER A 23 24.66 -9.87 -47.49
N GLU A 24 25.36 -10.32 -48.53
CA GLU A 24 25.35 -9.74 -49.88
C GLU A 24 24.41 -10.49 -50.85
N SER A 25 24.02 -11.73 -50.55
CA SER A 25 23.11 -12.53 -51.40
C SER A 25 22.16 -13.40 -50.57
N PRO A 26 20.90 -12.95 -50.35
CA PRO A 26 20.37 -11.63 -50.69
C PRO A 26 21.03 -10.53 -49.83
N VAL A 27 20.92 -9.27 -50.27
CA VAL A 27 21.43 -8.12 -49.51
C VAL A 27 20.60 -7.96 -48.22
N ILE A 28 21.24 -8.02 -47.05
CA ILE A 28 20.59 -7.90 -45.74
C ILE A 28 21.28 -6.82 -44.92
N TRP A 29 20.55 -5.75 -44.63
CA TRP A 29 20.95 -4.72 -43.67
C TRP A 29 20.29 -4.98 -42.33
N GLN A 30 21.04 -4.92 -41.24
CA GLN A 30 20.49 -5.10 -39.90
C GLN A 30 21.28 -4.27 -38.89
N GLY A 31 20.58 -3.76 -37.89
CA GLY A 31 21.18 -2.88 -36.91
C GLY A 31 20.16 -2.09 -36.14
N PHE A 32 20.55 -0.90 -35.68
CA PHE A 32 19.67 0.02 -34.97
C PHE A 32 19.55 1.35 -35.69
N LEU A 33 18.35 1.90 -35.69
CA LEU A 33 18.07 3.28 -36.08
C LEU A 33 17.92 4.13 -34.83
N LEU A 34 18.67 5.23 -34.77
CA LEU A 34 18.56 6.26 -33.75
C LEU A 34 17.48 7.25 -34.19
N VAL A 35 16.42 7.41 -33.41
CA VAL A 35 15.34 8.35 -33.69
C VAL A 35 15.47 9.50 -32.72
N SER A 36 15.82 10.69 -33.20
CA SER A 36 15.98 11.88 -32.35
C SER A 36 14.63 12.53 -32.05
N GLU A 37 14.32 12.73 -30.76
CA GLU A 37 13.20 13.56 -30.31
C GLU A 37 13.72 14.79 -29.56
N LEU A 38 13.25 15.98 -29.96
CA LEU A 38 13.41 17.20 -29.18
C LEU A 38 12.21 17.32 -28.24
N TYR A 39 12.39 16.98 -26.96
CA TYR A 39 11.40 17.31 -25.93
C TYR A 39 11.56 18.78 -25.51
N PRO A 40 10.46 19.49 -25.19
CA PRO A 40 10.52 20.89 -24.77
C PRO A 40 11.21 21.14 -23.40
N ALA A 41 11.78 20.11 -22.76
CA ALA A 41 12.42 20.20 -21.45
C ALA A 41 13.84 19.59 -21.40
N GLY A 42 14.64 19.76 -22.47
CA GLY A 42 16.08 19.47 -22.45
C GLY A 42 16.51 18.00 -22.31
N ASN A 43 15.58 17.07 -22.05
CA ASN A 43 15.85 15.64 -22.02
C ASN A 43 15.81 15.06 -23.44
N ILE A 44 16.97 14.88 -24.05
CA ILE A 44 17.11 14.15 -25.32
C ILE A 44 16.97 12.66 -25.01
N ARG A 45 15.79 12.07 -25.26
CA ARG A 45 15.66 10.61 -25.40
C ARG A 45 15.75 10.27 -26.88
N CYS A 46 16.76 9.48 -27.26
CA CYS A 46 16.90 8.92 -28.60
C CYS A 46 16.46 7.45 -28.60
N PRO A 47 15.18 7.12 -28.85
CA PRO A 47 14.76 5.74 -28.99
C PRO A 47 15.61 4.99 -30.04
N ARG A 48 16.23 3.88 -29.60
CA ARG A 48 16.97 2.94 -30.45
C ARG A 48 16.04 1.86 -30.98
N VAL A 49 15.86 1.79 -32.30
CA VAL A 49 14.95 0.84 -32.95
C VAL A 49 15.72 -0.20 -33.75
N LYS A 50 15.59 -1.47 -33.36
CA LYS A 50 16.18 -2.59 -34.11
C LYS A 50 15.45 -2.79 -35.44
N VAL A 51 16.20 -2.79 -36.55
CA VAL A 51 15.68 -2.97 -37.91
C VAL A 51 16.45 -4.06 -38.63
N LYS A 52 15.75 -4.87 -39.42
CA LYS A 52 16.33 -5.79 -40.40
C LYS A 52 15.59 -5.65 -41.72
N LEU A 53 16.33 -5.22 -42.75
CA LEU A 53 15.90 -5.02 -44.12
C LEU A 53 16.53 -6.10 -45.01
N VAL A 54 15.69 -6.89 -45.66
CA VAL A 54 16.09 -7.95 -46.60
C VAL A 54 15.70 -7.50 -48.00
N MET A 55 16.68 -7.45 -48.92
CA MET A 55 16.52 -6.97 -50.30
C MET A 55 16.96 -8.05 -51.31
N PRO A 56 16.05 -8.93 -51.74
CA PRO A 56 16.37 -9.98 -52.72
C PRO A 56 16.78 -9.45 -54.09
N ASN A 57 16.23 -8.30 -54.50
CA ASN A 57 16.39 -7.72 -55.84
C ASN A 57 17.23 -6.42 -55.83
N TYR A 58 18.20 -6.29 -54.92
CA TYR A 58 19.03 -5.08 -54.77
C TYR A 58 19.65 -4.64 -56.13
N PRO A 59 19.68 -3.33 -56.47
CA PRO A 59 19.32 -2.16 -55.65
C PRO A 59 17.81 -1.86 -55.60
N SER A 60 16.97 -2.66 -56.24
CA SER A 60 15.52 -2.50 -56.19
C SER A 60 14.96 -2.92 -54.83
N PHE A 61 13.93 -2.20 -54.38
CA PHE A 61 13.11 -2.57 -53.23
C PHE A 61 12.00 -3.57 -53.60
N ASP A 62 11.97 -4.06 -54.86
CA ASP A 62 11.05 -5.12 -55.24
C ASP A 62 11.26 -6.38 -54.39
N LYS A 63 10.16 -6.92 -53.87
CA LYS A 63 10.12 -8.02 -52.89
C LYS A 63 10.93 -7.79 -51.61
N ALA A 64 11.38 -6.57 -51.33
CA ALA A 64 12.10 -6.27 -50.11
C ALA A 64 11.18 -6.41 -48.88
N ARG A 65 11.74 -6.88 -47.78
CA ARG A 65 11.03 -7.12 -46.52
C ARG A 65 11.73 -6.40 -45.39
N ILE A 66 10.96 -5.64 -44.61
CA ILE A 66 11.45 -5.01 -43.39
C ILE A 66 10.82 -5.67 -42.17
N SER A 67 11.65 -5.89 -41.17
CA SER A 67 11.25 -6.42 -39.87
C SER A 67 11.84 -5.54 -38.77
N PHE A 68 11.08 -5.41 -37.69
CA PHE A 68 11.41 -4.54 -36.58
C PHE A 68 11.53 -5.35 -35.30
N GLY A 69 12.38 -4.88 -34.38
CA GLY A 69 12.42 -5.39 -33.02
C GLY A 69 11.10 -5.17 -32.29
N LYS A 70 10.91 -5.93 -31.20
CA LYS A 70 9.69 -5.85 -30.36
C LYS A 70 9.48 -4.45 -29.76
N HIS A 71 10.53 -3.63 -29.64
CA HIS A 71 10.50 -2.30 -29.04
C HIS A 71 9.51 -1.33 -29.70
N ILE A 72 9.19 -1.48 -30.99
CA ILE A 72 8.21 -0.62 -31.67
C ILE A 72 6.87 -1.32 -31.93
N ALA A 73 6.59 -2.46 -31.27
CA ALA A 73 5.36 -3.22 -31.50
C ALA A 73 4.10 -2.38 -31.32
N PHE A 74 4.10 -1.44 -30.37
CA PHE A 74 3.01 -0.50 -30.12
C PHE A 74 2.74 0.46 -31.30
N LEU A 75 3.73 0.73 -32.15
CA LEU A 75 3.57 1.56 -33.34
C LEU A 75 3.01 0.79 -34.54
N ARG A 76 3.03 -0.55 -34.52
CA ARG A 76 2.69 -1.42 -35.67
C ARG A 76 1.18 -1.53 -35.91
N ASN A 77 0.47 -0.41 -35.89
CA ASN A 77 -0.90 -0.34 -36.37
C ASN A 77 -0.95 -0.45 -37.90
N ILE A 78 -2.18 -0.61 -38.43
CA ILE A 78 -2.43 -0.77 -39.86
C ILE A 78 -1.92 0.46 -40.65
N GLY A 79 -2.02 1.66 -40.07
CA GLY A 79 -1.54 2.92 -40.66
C GLY A 79 -0.03 2.97 -40.85
N PHE A 80 0.75 2.72 -39.78
CA PHE A 80 2.21 2.67 -39.83
C PHE A 80 2.70 1.62 -40.82
N SER A 81 2.11 0.41 -40.77
CA SER A 81 2.49 -0.69 -41.66
C SER A 81 2.21 -0.37 -43.13
N ARG A 82 1.16 0.42 -43.42
CA ARG A 82 0.85 0.91 -44.76
C ARG A 82 1.86 1.97 -45.22
N GLU A 83 2.15 2.98 -44.40
CA GLU A 83 3.11 4.05 -44.75
C GLU A 83 4.53 3.52 -44.98
N VAL A 84 4.98 2.53 -44.19
CA VAL A 84 6.27 1.85 -44.42
C VAL A 84 6.26 1.11 -45.77
N LYS A 85 5.19 0.39 -46.10
CA LYS A 85 5.07 -0.32 -47.38
C LYS A 85 5.01 0.63 -48.58
N GLU A 86 4.30 1.75 -48.45
CA GLU A 86 4.25 2.80 -49.47
C GLU A 86 5.62 3.44 -49.67
N SER A 87 6.35 3.68 -48.57
CA SER A 87 7.71 4.23 -48.60
C SER A 87 8.70 3.33 -49.34
N MET A 88 8.49 2.01 -49.35
CA MET A 88 9.30 1.04 -50.11
C MET A 88 8.93 0.96 -51.60
N LYS A 89 7.73 1.38 -52.01
CA LYS A 89 7.24 1.28 -53.40
C LYS A 89 7.58 2.47 -54.29
N SER A 90 7.93 3.61 -53.71
CA SER A 90 8.31 4.82 -54.44
C SER A 90 9.56 4.60 -55.29
N GLN A 91 9.56 5.08 -56.54
CA GLN A 91 10.66 4.88 -57.48
C GLN A 91 11.89 5.75 -57.14
N LYS A 92 13.10 5.20 -57.37
CA LYS A 92 14.44 5.80 -57.17
C LYS A 92 14.79 6.20 -55.73
N LYS A 93 15.01 5.22 -54.83
CA LYS A 93 15.54 5.44 -53.46
C LYS A 93 16.78 4.62 -53.20
N THR A 94 17.72 5.18 -52.42
CA THR A 94 18.87 4.45 -51.86
C THR A 94 18.48 3.84 -50.51
N VAL A 95 19.26 2.89 -50.02
CA VAL A 95 19.05 2.33 -48.67
C VAL A 95 19.17 3.42 -47.61
N SER A 96 20.16 4.30 -47.71
CA SER A 96 20.36 5.41 -46.77
C SER A 96 19.15 6.35 -46.72
N SER A 97 18.65 6.80 -47.88
CA SER A 97 17.49 7.71 -47.90
C SER A 97 16.22 7.05 -47.41
N PHE A 98 16.04 5.75 -47.64
CA PHE A 98 14.94 4.98 -47.05
C PHE A 98 15.06 4.89 -45.52
N LEU A 99 16.24 4.60 -44.97
CA LEU A 99 16.45 4.52 -43.52
C LEU A 99 16.22 5.87 -42.82
N SER A 100 16.64 6.97 -43.43
CA SER A 100 16.38 8.33 -42.90
C SER A 100 14.88 8.69 -42.93
N GLN A 101 14.16 8.33 -43.99
CA GLN A 101 12.70 8.49 -44.03
C GLN A 101 12.00 7.62 -42.99
N LEU A 102 12.50 6.41 -42.78
CA LEU A 102 11.98 5.52 -41.76
C LEU A 102 12.21 6.06 -40.34
N GLN A 103 13.37 6.68 -40.06
CA GLN A 103 13.61 7.38 -38.79
C GLN A 103 12.58 8.49 -38.55
N LEU A 104 12.32 9.33 -39.55
CA LEU A 104 11.32 10.41 -39.45
C LEU A 104 9.91 9.87 -39.25
N LEU A 105 9.54 8.80 -39.97
CA LEU A 105 8.23 8.16 -39.83
C LEU A 105 8.04 7.57 -38.44
N ILE A 106 9.05 6.88 -37.91
CA ILE A 106 9.02 6.33 -36.55
C ILE A 106 8.87 7.48 -35.55
N GLY A 107 9.66 8.56 -35.67
CA GLY A 107 9.56 9.74 -34.79
C GLY A 107 8.17 10.37 -34.78
N LYS A 108 7.57 10.59 -35.96
CA LYS A 108 6.19 11.10 -36.10
C LYS A 108 5.18 10.24 -35.34
N TYR A 109 5.29 8.92 -35.47
CA TYR A 109 4.37 7.98 -34.82
C TYR A 109 4.60 7.87 -33.31
N ILE A 110 5.84 7.98 -32.83
CA ILE A 110 6.13 8.05 -31.38
C ILE A 110 5.57 9.35 -30.79
N HIS A 111 5.77 10.50 -31.45
CA HIS A 111 5.26 11.78 -30.97
C HIS A 111 3.71 11.84 -30.92
N ASN A 112 3.04 11.26 -31.91
CA ASN A 112 1.57 11.18 -31.92
C ASN A 112 1.00 10.17 -30.90
N THR A 113 1.80 9.18 -30.48
CA THR A 113 1.37 8.16 -29.49
C THR A 113 1.66 8.61 -28.06
N SER A 114 2.72 9.39 -27.84
CA SER A 114 3.13 9.90 -26.52
C SER A 114 2.15 10.91 -25.90
N SER A 115 1.26 11.51 -26.69
CA SER A 115 0.13 12.29 -26.17
C SER A 115 -1.02 11.42 -25.63
N LYS A 116 -0.96 10.08 -25.75
CA LYS A 116 -2.01 9.17 -25.25
C LYS A 116 -1.52 7.94 -24.45
N VAL A 117 -0.26 7.50 -24.52
CA VAL A 117 0.23 6.34 -23.75
C VAL A 117 1.75 6.46 -23.44
N CYS A 118 2.12 6.08 -22.21
CA CYS A 118 3.47 5.95 -21.64
C CYS A 118 4.57 5.42 -22.61
N ILE A 119 5.73 6.09 -22.53
CA ILE A 119 7.03 5.82 -23.17
C ILE A 119 7.55 4.38 -22.86
N PRO A 120 8.32 3.75 -23.77
CA PRO A 120 8.36 2.29 -23.95
C PRO A 120 9.29 1.50 -23.01
N PHE A 121 8.98 0.21 -22.92
CA PHE A 121 9.63 -0.88 -22.18
C PHE A 121 11.16 -0.83 -22.17
N ASP A 122 11.71 -0.67 -20.97
CA ASP A 122 13.13 -0.80 -20.66
C ASP A 122 13.47 -2.29 -20.37
N PHE A 123 14.21 -2.91 -21.30
CA PHE A 123 14.59 -4.32 -21.22
C PHE A 123 15.68 -4.58 -20.16
N GLU A 124 16.53 -3.59 -19.86
CA GLU A 124 17.50 -3.69 -18.76
C GLU A 124 16.76 -3.74 -17.43
N SER A 125 15.79 -2.83 -17.23
CA SER A 125 14.87 -2.85 -16.09
C SER A 125 14.06 -4.15 -15.97
N THR A 126 13.80 -4.86 -17.07
CA THR A 126 13.07 -6.15 -17.02
C THR A 126 13.99 -7.32 -16.63
N ARG A 127 15.24 -7.33 -17.11
CA ARG A 127 16.22 -8.36 -16.74
C ARG A 127 16.57 -8.27 -15.27
N ASP A 128 16.83 -7.06 -14.78
CA ASP A 128 17.21 -6.83 -13.38
C ASP A 128 16.04 -7.20 -12.44
N PHE A 129 14.82 -6.90 -12.86
CA PHE A 129 13.59 -7.35 -12.18
C PHE A 129 13.47 -8.87 -12.09
N LEU A 130 13.64 -9.59 -13.20
CA LEU A 130 13.57 -11.06 -13.20
C LEU A 130 14.68 -11.67 -12.36
N HIS A 131 15.86 -11.04 -12.33
CA HIS A 131 16.95 -11.45 -11.46
C HIS A 131 16.62 -11.22 -9.98
N ASP A 132 16.02 -10.09 -9.63
CA ASP A 132 15.57 -9.77 -8.27
C ASP A 132 14.49 -10.75 -7.76
N ILE A 133 13.50 -11.08 -8.61
CA ILE A 133 12.51 -12.12 -8.30
C ILE A 133 13.16 -13.48 -8.12
N LYS A 134 14.06 -13.85 -9.05
CA LYS A 134 14.77 -15.14 -8.96
C LYS A 134 15.56 -15.23 -7.65
N ALA A 135 16.25 -14.17 -7.26
CA ALA A 135 16.99 -14.12 -6.01
C ALA A 135 16.05 -14.27 -4.80
N ALA A 136 14.90 -13.58 -4.78
CA ALA A 136 13.92 -13.72 -3.71
C ALA A 136 13.36 -15.16 -3.61
N LEU A 137 13.07 -15.81 -4.74
CA LEU A 137 12.56 -17.19 -4.78
C LEU A 137 13.61 -18.25 -4.40
N GLN A 138 14.90 -17.95 -4.59
CA GLN A 138 15.99 -18.86 -4.25
C GLN A 138 16.34 -18.82 -2.76
N ASN A 139 15.91 -17.79 -2.03
CA ASN A 139 16.04 -17.76 -0.58
C ASN A 139 15.05 -18.76 0.03
N GLN A 140 15.58 -19.77 0.72
CA GLN A 140 14.78 -20.70 1.52
C GLN A 140 14.20 -19.94 2.72
N SER A 141 13.05 -19.30 2.51
CA SER A 141 12.27 -18.66 3.56
C SER A 141 10.86 -19.22 3.55
N ASP A 142 10.21 -19.27 4.71
CA ASP A 142 8.80 -19.68 4.84
C ASP A 142 7.83 -18.64 4.25
N VAL A 143 8.35 -17.53 3.70
CA VAL A 143 7.56 -16.48 3.08
C VAL A 143 7.07 -16.95 1.72
N GLN A 144 5.75 -17.06 1.59
CA GLN A 144 5.10 -17.36 0.33
C GLN A 144 5.08 -16.11 -0.55
N LEU A 145 5.52 -16.26 -1.79
CA LEU A 145 5.47 -15.21 -2.81
C LEU A 145 4.38 -15.54 -3.83
N SER A 146 3.47 -14.60 -4.06
CA SER A 146 2.47 -14.65 -5.11
C SER A 146 2.47 -13.36 -5.92
N CYS A 147 1.94 -13.40 -7.14
CA CYS A 147 1.92 -12.23 -8.03
C CYS A 147 0.62 -12.18 -8.84
N ASP A 148 0.30 -11.00 -9.36
CA ASP A 148 -0.75 -10.86 -10.35
C ASP A 148 -0.33 -11.41 -11.72
N ARG A 149 -1.30 -11.52 -12.64
CA ARG A 149 -1.07 -12.02 -14.01
C ARG A 149 -0.03 -11.21 -14.78
N ASN A 150 0.14 -9.94 -14.44
CA ASN A 150 1.00 -9.01 -15.16
C ASN A 150 2.36 -8.80 -14.49
N LEU A 151 2.66 -9.49 -13.37
CA LEU A 151 3.87 -9.27 -12.56
C LEU A 151 4.05 -7.80 -12.15
N SER A 152 2.95 -7.08 -12.05
CA SER A 152 2.91 -5.67 -11.65
C SER A 152 2.88 -5.52 -10.13
N THR A 153 2.35 -6.52 -9.45
CA THR A 153 2.26 -6.61 -8.00
C THR A 153 2.79 -7.94 -7.50
N ILE A 154 3.49 -7.90 -6.37
CA ILE A 154 3.96 -9.06 -5.64
C ILE A 154 3.36 -9.02 -4.25
N LYS A 155 2.74 -10.12 -3.83
CA LYS A 155 2.22 -10.31 -2.48
C LYS A 155 3.10 -11.31 -1.75
N LEU A 156 3.72 -10.83 -0.67
CA LEU A 156 4.41 -11.65 0.32
C LEU A 156 3.40 -12.11 1.36
N SER A 157 3.51 -13.34 1.84
CA SER A 157 2.60 -13.88 2.86
C SER A 157 3.33 -14.81 3.82
N LEU A 158 3.10 -14.64 5.11
CA LEU A 158 3.66 -15.46 6.19
C LEU A 158 2.70 -15.47 7.38
N ARG A 159 2.29 -16.66 7.85
CA ARG A 159 1.42 -16.82 9.03
C ARG A 159 0.19 -15.89 9.03
N GLU A 160 -0.52 -15.84 7.90
CA GLU A 160 -1.72 -15.01 7.64
C GLU A 160 -1.47 -13.49 7.55
N ILE A 161 -0.24 -13.04 7.75
CA ILE A 161 0.17 -11.67 7.43
C ILE A 161 0.53 -11.59 5.95
N PHE A 162 0.16 -10.49 5.31
CA PHE A 162 0.53 -10.20 3.95
C PHE A 162 1.05 -8.78 3.77
N LEU A 163 1.91 -8.65 2.76
CA LEU A 163 2.40 -7.37 2.27
C LEU A 163 2.33 -7.39 0.74
N THR A 164 1.55 -6.47 0.16
CA THR A 164 1.44 -6.31 -1.29
C THR A 164 2.29 -5.13 -1.73
N LEU A 165 3.19 -5.41 -2.67
CA LEU A 165 4.16 -4.50 -3.24
C LEU A 165 3.79 -4.24 -4.69
N GLN A 166 3.81 -2.99 -5.10
CA GLN A 166 3.68 -2.57 -6.49
C GLN A 166 5.02 -2.08 -6.99
N ARG A 167 5.37 -2.48 -8.22
CA ARG A 167 6.58 -1.98 -8.87
C ARG A 167 6.41 -0.53 -9.31
N CYS A 168 7.32 0.33 -8.90
CA CYS A 168 7.42 1.71 -9.38
C CYS A 168 8.41 1.79 -10.56
N LYS A 169 8.16 2.72 -11.49
CA LYS A 169 9.07 3.04 -12.61
C LYS A 169 10.16 4.06 -12.20
N ASP A 170 10.24 4.36 -10.92
CA ASP A 170 11.18 5.34 -10.37
C ASP A 170 12.56 4.69 -10.16
N ILE A 171 13.63 5.44 -10.36
CA ILE A 171 15.02 4.94 -10.35
C ILE A 171 15.50 4.68 -8.90
N ASP A 172 14.89 5.35 -7.93
CA ASP A 172 15.32 5.30 -6.52
C ASP A 172 14.52 4.35 -5.64
N ILE A 173 13.28 4.02 -6.00
CA ILE A 173 12.40 3.10 -5.26
C ILE A 173 11.73 2.16 -6.27
N LEU A 174 12.11 0.88 -6.25
CA LEU A 174 11.52 -0.13 -7.15
C LEU A 174 10.23 -0.73 -6.61
N TRP A 175 10.07 -0.83 -5.29
CA TRP A 175 8.94 -1.49 -4.64
C TRP A 175 8.24 -0.56 -3.66
N LYS A 176 6.94 -0.33 -3.85
CA LYS A 176 6.08 0.46 -2.98
C LYS A 176 5.02 -0.44 -2.35
N VAL A 177 4.79 -0.32 -1.04
CA VAL A 177 3.67 -0.97 -0.37
C VAL A 177 2.35 -0.35 -0.84
N VAL A 178 1.43 -1.18 -1.32
CA VAL A 178 0.07 -0.79 -1.75
C VAL A 178 -1.01 -1.31 -0.81
N SER A 179 -0.77 -2.44 -0.14
CA SER A 179 -1.67 -2.94 0.90
C SER A 179 -0.92 -3.85 1.87
N SER A 180 -1.39 -3.88 3.11
CA SER A 180 -0.80 -4.61 4.23
C SER A 180 -1.91 -4.91 5.24
N ASN A 181 -1.74 -5.97 6.04
CA ASN A 181 -2.52 -6.20 7.26
C ASN A 181 -1.62 -6.23 8.51
N MET A 182 -0.44 -5.61 8.42
CA MET A 182 0.42 -5.33 9.56
C MET A 182 -0.03 -4.07 10.30
N PRO A 183 0.37 -3.86 11.56
CA PRO A 183 0.16 -2.60 12.27
C PRO A 183 0.80 -1.42 11.51
N GLU A 184 0.17 -0.24 11.56
CA GLU A 184 0.55 0.95 10.75
C GLU A 184 2.05 1.33 10.87
N ASN A 185 2.64 1.18 12.05
CA ASN A 185 4.06 1.50 12.29
C ASN A 185 5.02 0.55 11.55
N PHE A 186 4.56 -0.63 11.14
CA PHE A 186 5.34 -1.64 10.44
C PHE A 186 5.20 -1.55 8.91
N GLU A 187 4.29 -0.70 8.40
CA GLU A 187 4.08 -0.54 6.96
C GLU A 187 5.20 0.29 6.29
N LYS A 188 5.87 1.18 7.03
CA LYS A 188 6.85 2.15 6.51
C LYS A 188 8.22 1.56 6.13
N ILE A 189 8.39 0.23 6.17
CA ILE A 189 9.72 -0.40 6.18
C ILE A 189 10.25 -0.83 4.79
N VAL A 190 9.50 -0.58 3.72
CA VAL A 190 9.87 -1.09 2.38
C VAL A 190 10.03 0.02 1.35
N LEU A 191 11.08 0.81 1.51
CA LEU A 191 11.73 1.50 0.40
C LEU A 191 13.06 0.77 0.15
N SER A 192 13.01 -0.24 -0.72
CA SER A 192 14.20 -1.01 -1.12
C SER A 192 14.20 -1.20 -2.63
N LYS A 193 15.41 -1.20 -3.21
CA LYS A 193 15.60 -1.56 -4.62
C LYS A 193 15.53 -3.07 -4.86
N ASN A 194 15.65 -3.89 -3.81
CA ASN A 194 15.82 -5.33 -3.90
C ASN A 194 14.74 -6.10 -3.10
N LEU A 195 14.00 -6.97 -3.79
CA LEU A 195 12.90 -7.77 -3.25
C LEU A 195 13.35 -8.80 -2.22
N ASN A 196 14.56 -9.35 -2.32
CA ASN A 196 15.08 -10.26 -1.30
C ASN A 196 15.27 -9.54 0.05
N VAL A 197 15.81 -8.31 0.02
CA VAL A 197 15.92 -7.47 1.22
C VAL A 197 14.53 -7.18 1.80
N VAL A 198 13.54 -6.89 0.93
CA VAL A 198 12.15 -6.70 1.37
C VAL A 198 11.59 -7.94 2.05
N THR A 199 11.79 -9.10 1.43
CA THR A 199 11.28 -10.40 1.93
C THR A 199 11.90 -10.74 3.28
N THR A 200 13.20 -10.47 3.44
CA THR A 200 13.91 -10.67 4.71
C THR A 200 13.39 -9.74 5.80
N LYS A 201 13.21 -8.44 5.49
CA LYS A 201 12.64 -7.47 6.43
C LYS A 201 11.22 -7.86 6.84
N PHE A 202 10.37 -8.23 5.87
CA PHE A 202 9.02 -8.68 6.12
C PHE A 202 8.98 -9.88 7.07
N LYS A 203 9.82 -10.90 6.83
CA LYS A 203 9.94 -12.06 7.73
C LYS A 203 10.27 -11.63 9.15
N TRP A 204 11.30 -10.81 9.31
CA TRP A 204 11.75 -10.33 10.62
C TRP A 204 10.67 -9.53 11.37
N GLN A 205 9.90 -8.71 10.66
CA GLN A 205 8.78 -7.97 11.26
C GLN A 205 7.68 -8.91 11.77
N VAL A 206 7.32 -9.94 11.00
CA VAL A 206 6.33 -10.93 11.43
C VAL A 206 6.82 -11.70 12.66
N GLU A 207 8.11 -12.04 12.72
CA GLU A 207 8.72 -12.71 13.87
C GLU A 207 8.73 -11.84 15.13
N ILE A 208 9.02 -10.53 15.02
CA ILE A 208 8.96 -9.62 16.17
C ILE A 208 7.54 -9.51 16.74
N LEU A 209 6.54 -9.45 15.85
CA LEU A 209 5.14 -9.25 16.22
C LEU A 209 4.49 -10.49 16.85
N GLU A 210 5.12 -11.67 16.73
CA GLU A 210 4.56 -12.94 17.20
C GLU A 210 4.20 -12.89 18.69
N LYS A 211 5.14 -12.44 19.52
CA LYS A 211 4.92 -12.32 20.97
C LYS A 211 3.81 -11.32 21.30
N ALA A 212 3.68 -10.22 20.54
CA ALA A 212 2.60 -9.25 20.72
C ALA A 212 1.23 -9.88 20.43
N TRP A 213 1.11 -10.65 19.34
CA TRP A 213 -0.14 -11.34 19.00
C TRP A 213 -0.51 -12.43 20.00
N GLU A 214 0.46 -13.11 20.60
CA GLU A 214 0.20 -14.08 21.68
C GLU A 214 -0.45 -13.40 22.90
N GLN A 215 0.07 -12.24 23.32
CA GLN A 215 -0.50 -11.47 24.43
C GLN A 215 -1.93 -10.98 24.13
N LEU A 216 -2.16 -10.49 22.92
CA LEU A 216 -3.50 -10.05 22.49
C LEU A 216 -4.47 -11.22 22.40
N LYS A 217 -4.02 -12.37 21.90
CA LYS A 217 -4.83 -13.58 21.81
C LYS A 217 -5.26 -14.05 23.21
N GLU A 218 -4.39 -13.99 24.19
CA GLU A 218 -4.73 -14.34 25.57
C GLU A 218 -5.84 -13.42 26.12
N ILE A 219 -5.79 -12.11 25.83
CA ILE A 219 -6.88 -11.18 26.16
C ILE A 219 -8.16 -11.56 25.41
N ASP A 220 -8.07 -11.82 24.10
CA ASP A 220 -9.21 -12.16 23.24
C ASP A 220 -9.94 -13.44 23.73
N GLU A 221 -9.22 -14.39 24.29
CA GLU A 221 -9.78 -15.66 24.79
C GLU A 221 -10.35 -15.57 26.22
N ASN A 222 -9.92 -14.59 27.03
CA ASN A 222 -10.23 -14.54 28.46
C ASN A 222 -10.99 -13.29 28.92
N CYS A 223 -11.23 -12.33 28.02
CA CYS A 223 -11.87 -11.06 28.34
C CYS A 223 -13.03 -10.76 27.40
N TRP A 224 -14.03 -10.04 27.89
CA TRP A 224 -15.04 -9.44 27.02
C TRP A 224 -14.49 -8.22 26.28
N VAL A 225 -13.90 -8.45 25.10
CA VAL A 225 -13.44 -7.40 24.19
C VAL A 225 -14.63 -6.78 23.46
N ILE A 226 -14.76 -5.45 23.53
CA ILE A 226 -15.82 -4.67 22.86
C ILE A 226 -15.31 -3.86 21.67
N ASP A 227 -14.02 -3.54 21.63
CA ASP A 227 -13.37 -2.90 20.49
C ASP A 227 -11.93 -3.43 20.31
N PRO A 228 -11.50 -3.78 19.10
CA PRO A 228 -12.31 -3.92 17.87
C PRO A 228 -13.36 -5.04 17.99
N PRO A 229 -14.55 -4.93 17.35
CA PRO A 229 -15.57 -5.98 17.40
C PRO A 229 -15.12 -7.32 16.81
N LYS A 230 -14.20 -7.27 15.84
CA LYS A 230 -13.54 -8.43 15.25
C LYS A 230 -12.03 -8.18 15.28
N PRO A 231 -11.34 -8.60 16.35
CA PRO A 231 -9.91 -8.45 16.44
C PRO A 231 -9.17 -9.10 15.29
N ASN A 232 -8.10 -8.45 14.84
CA ASN A 232 -7.22 -8.97 13.80
C ASN A 232 -5.77 -8.60 14.16
N LYS A 233 -4.81 -9.07 13.36
CA LYS A 233 -3.38 -8.88 13.63
C LYS A 233 -2.84 -7.46 13.41
N SER A 234 -3.59 -6.55 12.78
CA SER A 234 -3.21 -5.13 12.69
C SER A 234 -3.63 -4.34 13.93
N HIS A 235 -4.65 -4.80 14.66
CA HIS A 235 -5.13 -4.12 15.87
C HIS A 235 -4.22 -4.42 17.08
N MET A 236 -3.47 -3.41 17.53
CA MET A 236 -2.58 -3.47 18.70
C MET A 236 -3.24 -3.00 20.00
N HIS A 237 -4.55 -2.79 19.98
CA HIS A 237 -5.34 -2.39 21.14
C HIS A 237 -6.52 -3.31 21.39
N ARG A 238 -6.99 -3.35 22.63
CA ARG A 238 -8.24 -4.02 23.05
C ARG A 238 -8.96 -3.14 24.08
N ARG A 239 -10.21 -2.80 23.79
CA ARG A 239 -11.13 -2.24 24.79
C ARG A 239 -11.89 -3.37 25.45
N ILE A 240 -11.65 -3.57 26.74
CA ILE A 240 -12.20 -4.63 27.56
C ILE A 240 -13.34 -4.06 28.40
N HIS A 241 -14.47 -4.74 28.40
CA HIS A 241 -15.58 -4.44 29.30
C HIS A 241 -15.25 -4.89 30.73
N LEU A 242 -15.37 -3.99 31.71
CA LEU A 242 -15.16 -4.31 33.14
C LEU A 242 -16.49 -4.38 33.89
N SER A 243 -17.39 -3.42 33.64
CA SER A 243 -18.73 -3.38 34.19
C SER A 243 -19.63 -2.45 33.36
N GLN A 244 -20.90 -2.32 33.74
CA GLN A 244 -21.84 -1.41 33.07
C GLN A 244 -21.41 0.07 33.10
N SER A 245 -20.56 0.48 34.07
CA SER A 245 -20.10 1.86 34.24
C SER A 245 -18.70 2.12 33.70
N ILE A 246 -17.95 1.09 33.31
CA ILE A 246 -16.54 1.25 32.95
C ILE A 246 -16.00 0.17 32.02
N SER A 247 -15.09 0.60 31.16
CA SER A 247 -14.29 -0.22 30.25
C SER A 247 -12.87 0.31 30.24
N VAL A 248 -11.91 -0.52 29.84
CA VAL A 248 -10.50 -0.16 29.76
C VAL A 248 -9.96 -0.49 28.38
N THR A 249 -9.33 0.49 27.73
CA THR A 249 -8.57 0.30 26.50
C THR A 249 -7.11 0.07 26.86
N ILE A 250 -6.59 -1.07 26.42
CA ILE A 250 -5.19 -1.47 26.54
C ILE A 250 -4.56 -1.42 25.16
N THR A 251 -3.50 -0.63 25.00
CA THR A 251 -2.72 -0.58 23.76
C THR A 251 -1.31 -1.06 24.04
N ILE A 252 -0.92 -2.14 23.38
CA ILE A 252 0.39 -2.77 23.60
C ILE A 252 1.44 -2.19 22.65
N ASP A 253 2.69 -2.12 23.12
CA ASP A 253 3.81 -1.85 22.23
C ASP A 253 4.20 -3.16 21.50
N PRO A 254 4.06 -3.22 20.16
CA PRO A 254 4.43 -4.40 19.39
C PRO A 254 5.91 -4.82 19.53
N VAL A 255 6.84 -3.90 19.85
CA VAL A 255 8.26 -4.24 20.03
C VAL A 255 8.62 -4.55 21.49
N ALA A 256 7.74 -4.21 22.44
CA ALA A 256 7.89 -4.47 23.86
C ALA A 256 6.59 -5.07 24.44
N PRO A 257 6.18 -6.27 24.00
CA PRO A 257 4.81 -6.78 24.19
C PRO A 257 4.45 -7.18 25.63
N THR A 258 5.40 -7.20 26.57
CA THR A 258 5.13 -7.45 28.01
C THR A 258 5.47 -6.24 28.88
N ALA A 259 5.89 -5.11 28.29
CA ALA A 259 6.02 -3.86 29.01
C ALA A 259 4.64 -3.32 29.39
N ALA A 260 4.60 -2.39 30.36
CA ALA A 260 3.36 -1.76 30.78
C ALA A 260 2.69 -1.06 29.57
N PRO A 261 1.48 -1.46 29.18
CA PRO A 261 0.80 -0.91 28.02
C PRO A 261 0.25 0.49 28.33
N THR A 262 -0.19 1.19 27.29
CA THR A 262 -1.04 2.37 27.49
C THR A 262 -2.40 1.91 27.99
N ILE A 263 -2.85 2.48 29.11
CA ILE A 263 -4.12 2.14 29.76
C ILE A 263 -5.02 3.38 29.76
N GLN A 264 -6.20 3.27 29.16
CA GLN A 264 -7.17 4.35 29.11
C GLN A 264 -8.56 3.86 29.55
N PHE A 265 -9.08 4.43 30.61
CA PHE A 265 -10.44 4.11 31.08
C PHE A 265 -11.49 4.96 30.38
N SER A 266 -12.63 4.36 30.12
CA SER A 266 -13.83 4.99 29.55
C SER A 266 -15.04 4.57 30.36
N GLY A 267 -15.85 5.53 30.82
CA GLY A 267 -16.91 5.24 31.78
C GLY A 267 -17.47 6.48 32.47
N SER A 268 -18.09 6.26 33.63
CA SER A 268 -18.48 7.34 34.54
C SER A 268 -17.26 7.94 35.22
N ASP A 269 -17.27 9.25 35.46
CA ASP A 269 -16.09 9.97 35.96
C ASP A 269 -15.66 9.45 37.35
N ASN A 270 -16.62 9.09 38.20
CA ASN A 270 -16.36 8.53 39.52
C ASN A 270 -15.63 7.18 39.45
N GLU A 271 -16.06 6.29 38.57
CA GLU A 271 -15.47 4.96 38.41
C GLU A 271 -14.11 5.04 37.71
N VAL A 272 -13.99 5.91 36.69
CA VAL A 272 -12.74 6.17 35.98
C VAL A 272 -11.69 6.69 36.95
N LYS A 273 -12.04 7.67 37.79
CA LYS A 273 -11.13 8.23 38.79
C LYS A 273 -10.67 7.16 39.78
N ARG A 274 -11.60 6.36 40.33
CA ARG A 274 -11.25 5.27 41.26
C ARG A 274 -10.29 4.27 40.62
N GLN A 275 -10.59 3.79 39.41
CA GLN A 275 -9.74 2.83 38.73
C GLN A 275 -8.36 3.41 38.36
N MET A 276 -8.28 4.68 38.00
CA MET A 276 -7.00 5.35 37.77
C MET A 276 -6.14 5.42 39.05
N GLU A 277 -6.75 5.70 40.20
CA GLU A 277 -6.07 5.69 41.50
C GLU A 277 -5.56 4.28 41.84
N ASP A 278 -6.38 3.25 41.66
CA ASP A 278 -6.01 1.85 41.88
C ASP A 278 -4.83 1.42 40.99
N VAL A 279 -4.92 1.71 39.68
CA VAL A 279 -3.83 1.46 38.72
C VAL A 279 -2.56 2.19 39.13
N SER A 280 -2.66 3.48 39.49
CA SER A 280 -1.49 4.28 39.86
C SER A 280 -0.81 3.74 41.12
N ASN A 281 -1.58 3.23 42.08
CA ASN A 281 -1.04 2.60 43.28
C ASN A 281 -0.40 1.25 42.97
N ASN A 282 -0.94 0.49 42.02
CA ASN A 282 -0.49 -0.87 41.71
C ASN A 282 0.57 -0.97 40.60
N ILE A 283 0.82 0.10 39.84
CA ILE A 283 1.67 0.06 38.63
C ILE A 283 3.11 -0.44 38.90
N HIS A 284 3.62 -0.21 40.11
CA HIS A 284 4.95 -0.66 40.53
C HIS A 284 5.08 -2.19 40.64
N ASN A 285 3.96 -2.90 40.70
CA ASN A 285 3.91 -4.37 40.73
C ASN A 285 3.89 -4.99 39.33
N TRP A 286 3.90 -4.19 38.26
CA TRP A 286 3.95 -4.70 36.89
C TRP A 286 5.22 -5.51 36.67
N ASN A 287 5.06 -6.77 36.25
CA ASN A 287 6.17 -7.69 36.01
C ASN A 287 6.28 -8.02 34.50
N PRO A 288 7.32 -7.54 33.80
CA PRO A 288 7.54 -7.83 32.37
C PRO A 288 7.78 -9.31 32.03
N ASP A 289 8.07 -10.14 33.04
CA ASP A 289 8.24 -11.59 32.87
C ASP A 289 6.90 -12.34 32.90
N CYS A 290 5.82 -11.68 33.36
CA CYS A 290 4.46 -12.20 33.31
C CYS A 290 3.75 -11.75 32.02
N ASN A 291 2.72 -12.48 31.62
CA ASN A 291 1.87 -12.04 30.52
C ASN A 291 1.08 -10.76 30.92
N ILE A 292 0.55 -10.06 29.91
CA ILE A 292 -0.23 -8.84 30.11
C ILE A 292 -1.50 -9.13 30.92
N LEU A 293 -2.18 -10.24 30.65
CA LEU A 293 -3.48 -10.53 31.26
C LEU A 293 -3.37 -10.67 32.80
N ASP A 294 -2.37 -11.39 33.29
CA ASP A 294 -2.09 -11.58 34.71
C ASP A 294 -1.65 -10.29 35.39
N ASN A 295 -0.82 -9.50 34.70
CA ASN A 295 -0.50 -8.16 35.18
C ASN A 295 -1.75 -7.28 35.27
N LEU A 296 -2.66 -7.34 34.30
CA LEU A 296 -3.92 -6.58 34.33
C LEU A 296 -4.84 -7.03 35.46
N ARG A 297 -4.94 -8.35 35.73
CA ARG A 297 -5.69 -8.88 36.88
C ARG A 297 -5.20 -8.28 38.19
N MET A 298 -3.88 -8.28 38.39
CA MET A 298 -3.24 -7.68 39.57
C MET A 298 -3.46 -6.17 39.62
N LEU A 299 -3.25 -5.47 38.50
CA LEU A 299 -3.30 -4.01 38.43
C LEU A 299 -4.71 -3.47 38.70
N LEU A 300 -5.73 -4.13 38.14
CA LEU A 300 -7.14 -3.78 38.29
C LEU A 300 -7.80 -4.38 39.54
N ASN A 301 -7.05 -5.12 40.37
CA ASN A 301 -7.56 -5.89 41.51
C ASN A 301 -8.74 -6.82 41.14
N MET A 302 -8.64 -7.49 39.99
CA MET A 302 -9.66 -8.40 39.46
C MET A 302 -9.13 -9.83 39.38
N TYR A 303 -9.80 -10.78 40.04
CA TYR A 303 -9.46 -12.20 39.93
C TYR A 303 -9.84 -12.76 38.55
N THR A 304 -10.98 -12.35 38.00
CA THR A 304 -11.51 -12.79 36.71
C THR A 304 -12.15 -11.62 35.97
N PHE A 305 -11.90 -11.53 34.67
CA PHE A 305 -12.61 -10.59 33.81
C PHE A 305 -14.02 -11.09 33.51
N PRO A 306 -14.99 -10.19 33.23
CA PRO A 306 -16.30 -10.59 32.73
C PRO A 306 -16.16 -11.42 31.46
N GLU A 307 -16.86 -12.55 31.40
CA GLU A 307 -16.94 -13.38 30.19
C GLU A 307 -17.76 -12.67 29.12
N GLN A 308 -17.40 -12.91 27.86
CA GLN A 308 -18.19 -12.46 26.73
C GLN A 308 -19.53 -13.20 26.72
N GLN A 309 -20.64 -12.46 26.77
CA GLN A 309 -21.97 -13.05 26.66
C GLN A 309 -22.33 -13.23 25.18
N ASP A 310 -22.29 -14.47 24.70
CA ASP A 310 -22.82 -14.87 23.41
C ASP A 310 -24.36 -14.82 23.47
N SER A 311 -24.97 -13.88 22.76
CA SER A 311 -26.42 -13.64 22.66
C SER A 311 -27.11 -13.10 23.92
N LEU A 312 -27.48 -11.82 23.85
CA LEU A 312 -28.83 -11.44 24.26
C LEU A 312 -29.59 -11.20 22.96
N ASN A 313 -30.72 -11.89 22.82
CA ASN A 313 -31.69 -11.62 21.77
C ASN A 313 -32.20 -10.18 21.93
N ASP A 314 -32.57 -9.56 20.81
CA ASP A 314 -33.34 -8.30 20.69
C ASP A 314 -34.65 -8.25 21.52
N SER A 315 -34.98 -9.30 22.28
CA SER A 315 -36.21 -9.43 23.06
C SER A 315 -36.14 -8.90 24.49
N GLN A 316 -34.97 -8.46 24.96
CA GLN A 316 -34.83 -7.60 26.14
C GLN A 316 -33.96 -6.43 25.71
N GLY A 317 -34.50 -5.22 25.63
CA GLY A 317 -33.88 -4.00 25.07
C GLY A 317 -32.61 -3.49 25.79
N VAL A 318 -31.61 -4.36 25.89
CA VAL A 318 -30.32 -4.18 26.56
C VAL A 318 -29.19 -4.11 25.52
N ILE A 319 -29.40 -4.62 24.29
CA ILE A 319 -28.46 -4.42 23.18
C ILE A 319 -28.41 -2.94 22.75
N SER A 320 -29.49 -2.19 22.98
CA SER A 320 -29.58 -0.72 22.79
C SER A 320 -28.82 0.12 23.85
N ASN A 321 -28.03 -0.48 24.74
CA ASN A 321 -27.22 0.25 25.73
C ASN A 321 -25.82 0.63 25.24
N ARG A 322 -25.43 0.29 24.02
CA ARG A 322 -24.13 0.73 23.44
C ARG A 322 -24.23 1.99 22.59
N GLU A 323 -25.43 2.41 22.21
CA GLU A 323 -25.63 3.61 21.41
C GLU A 323 -25.47 4.87 22.24
N CYS A 324 -24.90 5.89 21.60
CA CYS A 324 -24.81 7.22 22.17
C CYS A 324 -26.21 7.83 22.35
N GLY A 325 -26.49 8.36 23.54
CA GLY A 325 -27.79 8.95 23.88
C GLY A 325 -28.10 10.30 23.21
N ILE A 326 -27.31 10.72 22.24
CA ILE A 326 -27.52 11.96 21.46
C ILE A 326 -27.69 11.63 19.98
N CYS A 327 -26.75 10.92 19.37
CA CYS A 327 -26.80 10.58 17.94
C CYS A 327 -27.48 9.24 17.66
N PHE A 328 -27.74 8.41 18.68
CA PHE A 328 -28.33 7.07 18.56
C PHE A 328 -27.52 6.11 17.68
N SER A 329 -26.22 6.37 17.53
CA SER A 329 -25.27 5.51 16.81
C SER A 329 -24.33 4.83 17.80
N GLU A 330 -23.90 3.61 17.46
CA GLU A 330 -22.84 2.88 18.19
C GLU A 330 -21.45 3.47 17.95
N THR A 331 -21.19 4.01 16.76
CA THR A 331 -19.92 4.67 16.42
C THR A 331 -20.13 6.13 16.08
N SER A 332 -19.12 6.95 16.35
CA SER A 332 -19.06 8.35 15.93
C SER A 332 -18.73 8.47 14.44
N GLU A 333 -18.65 9.70 13.91
CA GLU A 333 -18.14 9.98 12.56
C GLU A 333 -16.68 9.54 12.35
N THR A 334 -15.93 9.33 13.44
CA THR A 334 -14.53 8.88 13.47
C THR A 334 -14.38 7.41 13.87
N ASP A 335 -15.47 6.63 13.78
CA ASP A 335 -15.53 5.21 14.16
C ASP A 335 -15.23 4.92 15.65
N GLU A 336 -15.37 5.91 16.54
CA GLU A 336 -15.16 5.73 17.97
C GLU A 336 -16.44 5.27 18.69
N LEU A 337 -16.31 4.32 19.62
CA LEU A 337 -17.40 3.92 20.52
C LEU A 337 -17.62 4.94 21.65
N PRO A 338 -18.82 5.03 22.24
CA PRO A 338 -19.08 5.89 23.40
C PRO A 338 -18.09 5.63 24.52
N ASN A 339 -17.47 6.70 24.99
CA ASN A 339 -16.39 6.69 25.98
C ASN A 339 -16.78 7.44 27.27
N LYS A 340 -17.94 8.10 27.28
CA LYS A 340 -18.52 8.74 28.47
C LYS A 340 -19.82 8.10 28.88
N ILE A 341 -19.98 7.86 30.19
CA ILE A 341 -21.19 7.30 30.78
C ILE A 341 -21.68 8.24 31.88
N CYS A 342 -22.99 8.46 31.96
CA CYS A 342 -23.56 9.30 33.02
C CYS A 342 -23.24 8.77 34.43
N ASN A 343 -22.86 9.67 35.34
CA ASN A 343 -22.54 9.34 36.74
C ASN A 343 -23.76 8.83 37.54
N ASN A 344 -24.98 9.13 37.10
CA ASN A 344 -26.18 8.65 37.75
C ASN A 344 -26.39 7.15 37.45
N HIS A 345 -26.24 6.31 38.49
CA HIS A 345 -26.41 4.85 38.42
C HIS A 345 -27.78 4.38 37.90
N LYS A 346 -28.82 5.20 37.98
CA LYS A 346 -30.14 4.89 37.38
C LYS A 346 -30.21 5.24 35.89
N CYS A 347 -29.37 6.17 35.43
CA CYS A 347 -29.34 6.64 34.05
C CYS A 347 -28.38 5.82 33.19
N MET A 348 -27.09 5.81 33.56
CA MET A 348 -26.03 5.03 32.90
C MET A 348 -26.01 5.16 31.36
N LYS A 349 -26.50 6.28 30.83
CA LYS A 349 -26.56 6.51 29.38
C LYS A 349 -25.14 6.78 28.86
N HIS A 350 -24.83 6.16 27.73
CA HIS A 350 -23.56 6.27 27.03
C HIS A 350 -23.56 7.47 26.09
N PHE A 351 -22.42 8.12 25.93
CA PHE A 351 -22.22 9.22 25.02
C PHE A 351 -20.83 9.15 24.38
N HIS A 352 -20.74 9.50 23.10
CA HIS A 352 -19.46 9.91 22.51
C HIS A 352 -19.05 11.25 23.11
N SER A 353 -17.77 11.41 23.46
CA SER A 353 -17.22 12.69 23.95
C SER A 353 -17.52 13.83 22.98
N VAL A 354 -17.33 13.63 21.67
CA VAL A 354 -17.68 14.62 20.63
C VAL A 354 -19.14 15.08 20.74
N CYS A 355 -20.08 14.14 20.84
CA CYS A 355 -21.51 14.43 20.88
C CYS A 355 -21.89 15.18 22.17
N LEU A 356 -21.40 14.71 23.32
CA LEU A 356 -21.69 15.32 24.61
C LEU A 356 -21.06 16.70 24.74
N SER A 357 -19.81 16.87 24.32
CA SER A 357 -19.12 18.16 24.30
C SER A 357 -19.91 19.18 23.47
N LYS A 358 -20.26 18.85 22.21
CA LYS A 358 -21.07 19.72 21.34
C LYS A 358 -22.42 20.06 21.98
N TRP A 359 -23.10 19.07 22.59
CA TRP A 359 -24.37 19.30 23.27
C TRP A 359 -24.24 20.28 24.43
N LEU A 360 -23.25 20.08 25.30
CA LEU A 360 -23.04 20.96 26.45
C LEU A 360 -22.64 22.37 26.03
N GLN A 361 -21.92 22.53 24.92
CA GLN A 361 -21.56 23.86 24.39
C GLN A 361 -22.76 24.67 23.86
N THR A 362 -23.90 24.04 23.59
CA THR A 362 -25.11 24.77 23.15
C THR A 362 -25.70 25.66 24.26
N ASN A 363 -25.41 25.35 25.53
CA ASN A 363 -25.86 26.15 26.66
C ASN A 363 -24.73 27.03 27.18
N ALA A 364 -24.80 28.33 26.90
CA ALA A 364 -23.80 29.30 27.34
C ALA A 364 -23.68 29.45 28.86
N ALA A 365 -24.64 28.93 29.65
CA ALA A 365 -24.57 28.93 31.11
C ALA A 365 -23.71 27.79 31.68
N ASN A 366 -23.35 26.78 30.87
CA ASN A 366 -22.51 25.68 31.30
C ASN A 366 -21.08 26.18 31.58
N GLN A 367 -20.46 25.63 32.62
CA GLN A 367 -19.15 26.08 33.08
C GLN A 367 -18.03 25.33 32.37
N VAL A 368 -16.98 26.05 31.97
CA VAL A 368 -15.77 25.46 31.40
C VAL A 368 -14.61 25.65 32.37
N VAL A 369 -13.99 24.56 32.79
CA VAL A 369 -12.86 24.57 33.73
C VAL A 369 -11.84 23.50 33.30
N PHE A 370 -10.55 23.87 33.21
CA PHE A 370 -9.45 22.96 32.83
C PHE A 370 -9.75 22.09 31.59
N SER A 371 -10.19 22.72 30.50
CA SER A 371 -10.55 22.05 29.23
C SER A 371 -11.67 21.02 29.36
N HIS A 372 -12.50 21.11 30.40
CA HIS A 372 -13.71 20.32 30.56
C HIS A 372 -14.92 21.25 30.65
N ILE A 373 -16.02 20.84 30.03
CA ILE A 373 -17.32 21.49 30.16
C ILE A 373 -18.20 20.71 31.12
N TYR A 374 -18.81 21.43 32.06
CA TYR A 374 -19.69 20.92 33.11
C TYR A 374 -21.10 21.40 32.83
N GLY A 375 -22.05 20.47 32.90
CA GLY A 375 -23.47 20.78 32.77
C GLY A 375 -24.31 19.56 33.12
N ASN A 376 -25.50 19.48 32.53
CA ASN A 376 -26.47 18.45 32.87
C ASN A 376 -26.58 17.39 31.77
N CYS A 377 -26.68 16.13 32.20
CA CYS A 377 -26.90 14.97 31.34
C CYS A 377 -28.12 15.21 30.44
N PRO A 378 -28.02 15.02 29.11
CA PRO A 378 -29.14 15.21 28.19
C PRO A 378 -30.37 14.39 28.58
N HIS A 379 -30.14 13.20 29.14
CA HIS A 379 -31.17 12.21 29.46
C HIS A 379 -31.79 12.40 30.86
N CYS A 380 -30.99 12.41 31.93
CA CYS A 380 -31.51 12.45 33.31
C CYS A 380 -31.38 13.80 34.03
N LYS A 381 -30.75 14.80 33.39
CA LYS A 381 -30.52 16.14 33.94
C LYS A 381 -29.60 16.24 35.16
N GLU A 382 -29.07 15.13 35.68
CA GLU A 382 -28.01 15.13 36.69
C GLU A 382 -26.68 15.66 36.12
N ASP A 383 -25.78 16.07 37.00
CA ASP A 383 -24.48 16.63 36.63
C ASP A 383 -23.60 15.65 35.84
N ILE A 384 -22.95 16.17 34.81
CA ILE A 384 -22.00 15.44 33.95
C ILE A 384 -20.90 16.38 33.47
N ALA A 385 -19.69 15.84 33.31
CA ALA A 385 -18.56 16.56 32.74
C ALA A 385 -18.08 15.87 31.46
N CYS A 386 -17.54 16.66 30.53
CA CYS A 386 -16.93 16.15 29.30
C CYS A 386 -15.68 16.96 28.96
N PRO A 387 -14.58 16.32 28.52
CA PRO A 387 -13.48 17.04 27.88
C PRO A 387 -13.99 17.83 26.67
N ILE A 388 -13.45 19.03 26.49
CA ILE A 388 -13.70 19.84 25.29
C ILE A 388 -12.72 19.37 24.23
N GLU A 389 -13.26 18.66 23.23
CA GLU A 389 -12.54 18.40 21.98
C GLU A 389 -12.62 19.67 21.12
N CYS A 390 -11.45 20.22 20.78
CA CYS A 390 -11.30 21.43 19.96
C CYS A 390 -11.64 21.22 18.50
#